data_AF-A0A655IPZ8-F1
#
_entry.id   AF-A0A655IPZ8-F1
#
_cell.length_a   1.000
_cell.length_b   1.000
_cell.length_c   1.000
_cell.angle_alpha   90.00
_cell.angle_beta   90.00
_cell.angle_gamma   90.00
#
_symmetry.space_group_name_H-M   'P 1'
#
loop_
_entity.id
_entity.type
_entity.pdbx_description
1 polymer ?
#
loop_
_entity_poly.entity_id
_entity_poly.type
_entity_poly.pdbx_seq_one_letter_code
_entity_poly.pdbx_strand_id
1 'polypeptide(L)' 'MQATDEIYFVLSGRGLVSVGDESGEVGPGDAVWIPAGVPQKIRALGSVPLTFLCACGPAYLPERDQRMGEAAVIGAWP' A
#
# COMPACT_ATOMS: atom_id res chain seq x y z
N MET A 1 -9.99 1.49 -19.11
CA MET A 1 -8.63 1.12 -18.68
C MET A 1 -8.77 0.08 -17.58
N GLN A 2 -8.07 -1.05 -17.65
CA GLN A 2 -8.18 -2.09 -16.63
C GLN A 2 -7.27 -1.72 -15.45
N ALA A 3 -7.84 -1.63 -14.24
CA ALA A 3 -7.07 -1.46 -13.02
C ALA A 3 -6.42 -2.79 -12.60
N THR A 4 -5.42 -2.73 -11.73
CA THR A 4 -4.61 -3.88 -11.30
C THR A 4 -4.85 -4.14 -9.81
N ASP A 5 -5.12 -5.40 -9.46
CA ASP A 5 -5.11 -5.84 -8.06
C ASP A 5 -3.66 -5.97 -7.60
N GLU A 6 -3.40 -5.64 -6.34
CA GLU A 6 -2.08 -5.82 -5.72
C GLU A 6 -2.19 -6.61 -4.42
N ILE A 7 -1.12 -7.33 -4.09
CA ILE A 7 -0.92 -7.95 -2.79
C ILE A 7 0.44 -7.49 -2.26
N TYR A 8 0.43 -6.94 -1.05
CA TYR A 8 1.64 -6.72 -0.28
C TYR A 8 1.85 -7.87 0.69
N PHE A 9 3.04 -8.43 0.72
CA PHE A 9 3.45 -9.39 1.74
C PHE A 9 4.67 -8.86 2.49
N VAL A 10 4.53 -8.60 3.78
CA VAL A 10 5.57 -7.93 4.57
C VAL A 10 6.68 -8.91 4.93
N LEU A 11 7.91 -8.55 4.57
CA LEU A 11 9.12 -9.35 4.79
C LEU A 11 9.88 -8.90 6.04
N SER A 12 9.94 -7.58 6.30
CA SER A 12 10.60 -7.02 7.49
C SER A 12 10.07 -5.64 7.85
N GLY A 13 10.30 -5.21 9.09
CA GLY A 13 9.85 -3.90 9.59
C GLY A 13 8.37 -3.88 9.97
N ARG A 14 7.86 -2.69 10.31
CA ARG A 14 6.43 -2.45 10.57
C ARG A 14 5.94 -1.29 9.74
N GLY A 15 4.70 -1.36 9.31
CA GLY A 15 4.07 -0.28 8.55
C GLY A 15 2.64 0.00 8.97
N LEU A 16 2.15 1.18 8.58
CA LEU A 16 0.72 1.48 8.55
C LEU A 16 0.30 1.47 7.09
N VAL A 17 -0.64 0.60 6.75
CA VAL A 17 -1.23 0.51 5.41
C VAL A 17 -2.64 1.05 5.47
N SER A 18 -3.04 1.82 4.46
CA SER A 18 -4.43 2.17 4.20
C SER A 18 -4.84 1.67 2.83
N VAL A 19 -6.05 1.11 2.72
CA VAL A 19 -6.68 0.65 1.48
C VAL A 19 -8.11 1.18 1.49
N GLY A 20 -8.40 2.16 0.62
CA GLY A 20 -9.65 2.91 0.68
C GLY A 20 -9.80 3.62 2.03
N ASP A 21 -10.88 3.32 2.75
CA ASP A 21 -11.20 3.89 4.06
C ASP A 21 -10.67 3.07 5.25
N GLU A 22 -10.10 1.89 4.98
CA GLU A 22 -9.54 1.02 6.01
C GLU A 22 -8.07 1.31 6.25
N SER A 23 -7.61 1.15 7.49
CA SER A 23 -6.20 1.28 7.86
C SER A 23 -5.83 0.30 8.95
N GLY A 24 -4.62 -0.24 8.87
CA GLY A 24 -4.11 -1.21 9.83
C GLY A 24 -2.60 -1.26 9.88
N GLU A 25 -2.06 -1.55 11.06
CA GLU A 25 -0.63 -1.86 11.20
C GLU A 25 -0.34 -3.24 10.60
N VAL A 26 0.82 -3.36 9.97
CA VAL A 26 1.32 -4.60 9.39
C VAL A 26 2.76 -4.86 9.83
N GLY A 27 3.10 -6.14 9.99
CA GLY A 27 4.41 -6.64 10.32
C GLY A 27 4.76 -7.90 9.52
N PRO A 28 5.94 -8.49 9.74
CA PRO A 28 6.43 -9.61 8.94
C PRO A 28 5.47 -10.80 8.95
N GLY A 29 5.13 -11.31 7.77
CA GLY A 29 4.16 -12.38 7.59
C GLY A 29 2.73 -11.92 7.29
N ASP A 30 2.42 -10.63 7.48
CA ASP A 30 1.11 -10.10 7.11
C ASP A 30 0.99 -9.93 5.60
N ALA A 31 -0.22 -10.16 5.10
CA ALA A 31 -0.60 -9.93 3.71
C ALA A 31 -1.70 -8.86 3.64
N VAL A 32 -1.56 -7.90 2.72
CA VAL A 32 -2.59 -6.90 2.42
C VAL A 32 -3.05 -7.08 1.00
N TRP A 33 -4.34 -7.27 0.80
CA TRP A 33 -4.97 -7.23 -0.51
C TRP A 33 -5.42 -5.81 -0.83
N ILE A 34 -5.03 -5.32 -2.00
CA ILE A 34 -5.39 -4.01 -2.53
C ILE A 34 -6.21 -4.25 -3.78
N PRO A 35 -7.54 -4.07 -3.73
CA PRO A 35 -8.39 -4.27 -4.88
C PRO A 35 -8.11 -3.23 -5.98
N ALA A 36 -8.30 -3.64 -7.22
CA ALA A 36 -8.12 -2.80 -8.39
C ALA A 36 -8.93 -1.50 -8.30
N GLY A 37 -8.25 -0.36 -8.47
CA GLY A 37 -8.87 0.98 -8.45
C GLY A 37 -9.13 1.53 -7.05
N VAL A 38 -8.75 0.81 -5.99
CA VAL A 38 -8.83 1.31 -4.62
C VAL A 38 -7.53 2.04 -4.27
N PRO A 39 -7.60 3.31 -3.82
CA PRO A 39 -6.40 4.03 -3.40
C PRO A 39 -5.73 3.35 -2.20
N GLN A 40 -4.40 3.31 -2.23
CA GLN A 40 -3.61 2.76 -1.14
C GLN A 40 -2.46 3.67 -0.76
N LYS A 41 -1.98 3.53 0.48
CA LYS A 41 -0.76 4.16 0.98
C LYS A 41 -0.14 3.27 2.04
N ILE A 42 1.19 3.27 2.12
CA ILE A 42 1.95 2.56 3.15
C ILE A 42 3.08 3.44 3.65
N ARG A 43 3.32 3.44 4.97
CA ARG A 43 4.51 4.06 5.57
C ARG A 43 5.16 3.13 6.57
N ALA A 44 6.47 3.28 6.78
CA ALA A 44 7.18 2.62 7.87
C ALA A 44 6.83 3.26 9.23
N LEU A 45 6.69 2.45 10.28
CA LEU A 45 6.38 2.85 11.67
C LEU A 45 7.55 2.63 12.65
N GLY A 46 8.79 2.63 12.17
CA GLY A 46 9.95 2.37 13.03
C GLY A 46 11.28 2.65 12.37
N SER A 47 12.36 2.30 13.08
CA SER A 47 13.74 2.47 12.63
C SER A 47 14.23 1.34 11.72
N VAL A 48 13.56 0.19 11.72
CA VAL A 48 13.85 -0.92 10.80
C VAL A 48 13.16 -0.64 9.46
N PRO A 49 13.87 -0.73 8.32
CA PRO A 49 13.26 -0.57 7.01
C PRO A 49 12.08 -1.51 6.81
N LEU A 50 10.95 -0.94 6.38
CA LEU A 50 9.80 -1.70 5.94
C LEU A 50 10.10 -2.28 4.56
N THR A 51 10.19 -3.60 4.46
CA THR A 51 10.39 -4.32 3.20
C THR A 51 9.22 -5.25 3.00
N PHE A 52 8.64 -5.24 1.80
CA PHE A 52 7.51 -6.07 1.42
C PHE A 52 7.63 -6.47 -0.05
N LEU A 53 7.09 -7.65 -0.38
CA LEU A 53 6.86 -8.05 -1.76
C LEU A 53 5.57 -7.38 -2.25
N CYS A 54 5.64 -6.70 -3.39
CA CYS A 54 4.45 -6.33 -4.15
C CYS A 54 4.28 -7.31 -5.31
N ALA A 55 3.13 -7.99 -5.36
CA ALA A 55 2.70 -8.79 -6.48
C ALA A 55 1.41 -8.19 -7.04
N CYS A 56 1.29 -8.11 -8.36
CA CYS A 56 0.17 -7.44 -9.00
C CYS A 56 -0.38 -8.22 -10.20
N GLY A 57 -1.68 -8.12 -10.42
CA GLY A 57 -2.41 -8.82 -11.47
C GLY A 57 -3.55 -7.97 -12.03
N PRO A 58 -3.64 -7.77 -13.37
CA PRO A 58 -2.67 -8.12 -14.41
C PRO A 58 -1.31 -7.42 -14.23
N ALA A 59 -0.31 -7.83 -15.02
CA ALA A 59 1.05 -7.29 -14.95
C ALA A 59 1.07 -5.76 -14.89
N TYR A 60 1.95 -5.23 -14.03
CA TYR A 60 2.14 -3.79 -13.86
C TYR A 60 2.50 -3.13 -15.19
N LEU A 61 1.79 -2.04 -15.50
CA LEU A 61 2.09 -1.16 -16.61
C LEU A 61 2.14 0.28 -16.05
N PRO A 62 3.24 1.03 -16.24
CA PRO A 62 3.39 2.38 -15.71
C PRO A 62 2.23 3.32 -16.08
N GLU A 63 1.68 3.19 -17.27
CA GLU A 63 0.53 3.98 -17.75
C GLU A 63 -0.78 3.72 -16.99
N ARG A 64 -0.84 2.66 -16.17
CA ARG A 64 -1.98 2.34 -15.30
C ARG A 64 -1.78 2.84 -13.86
N ASP A 65 -0.57 3.24 -13.50
CA ASP A 65 -0.26 3.79 -12.18
C ASP A 65 -0.77 5.23 -12.09
N GLN A 66 -1.81 5.43 -11.29
CA GLN A 66 -2.40 6.72 -11.04
C GLN A 66 -1.95 7.23 -9.68
N ARG A 67 -0.95 8.12 -9.69
CA ARG A 67 -0.57 8.84 -8.48
C ARG A 67 -1.65 9.84 -8.13
N MET A 68 -2.32 9.60 -7.00
CA MET A 68 -3.09 10.66 -6.37
C MET A 68 -2.12 11.74 -5.89
N GLY A 69 -2.51 13.00 -6.03
CA GLY A 69 -1.68 14.14 -5.60
C GLY A 69 -1.23 14.02 -4.15
N GLU A 70 -0.21 14.79 -3.78
CA GLU A 70 0.29 14.82 -2.41
C GLU A 70 -0.89 15.09 -1.46
N ALA A 71 -1.18 14.14 -0.57
CA ALA A 71 -2.21 14.34 0.44
C ALA A 71 -1.81 15.60 1.21
N ALA A 72 -2.61 16.66 1.09
CA ALA A 72 -2.40 17.88 1.86
C ALA A 72 -2.16 17.46 3.31
N VAL A 73 -1.05 17.91 3.90
CA VAL A 73 -0.72 17.67 5.31
C VAL A 73 -1.74 18.41 6.15
N ILE A 74 -2.95 17.87 6.29
CA ILE A 74 -4.00 18.35 7.17
C ILE A 74 -4.69 17.16 7.84
N GLY A 75 -4.14 16.81 9.01
CA GLY A 75 -4.85 16.26 10.16
C GLY A 75 -6.00 15.28 9.91
N ALA A 76 -5.67 14.04 9.55
CA ALA A 76 -6.38 12.82 9.96
C ALA A 76 -5.49 11.62 9.64
N TRP A 77 -4.33 11.64 10.27
CA TRP A 77 -3.41 10.52 10.31
C TRP A 77 -3.38 10.04 11.76
N PRO A 78 -3.66 8.78 12.10
CA PRO A 78 -3.22 8.22 13.38
C PRO A 78 -1.70 8.00 13.37
#